data_AF-A0AAD9PAP0-F1
#
_entry.id   AF-A0AAD9PAP0-F1
#
_cell.length_a   1.000
_cell.length_b   1.000
_cell.length_c   1.000
_cell.angle_alpha   90.00
_cell.angle_beta   90.00
_cell.angle_gamma   90.00
#
_symmetry.space_group_name_H-M   'P 1'
#
loop_
_entity.id
_entity.type
_entity.pdbx_description
1 polymer ?
#
loop_
_entity_poly.entity_id
_entity_poly.type
_entity_poly.pdbx_seq_one_letter_code
_entity_poly.pdbx_strand_id
1 'polypeptide(L)'
;MGYTASHKLTPEGKKARFARVKKHGCQKEEDVRDAKQKADAASIPLDLSMSQLSGADMECEGDEDASCPDTDIHDGCISQVAKLRKENKQTVTELGRLQRENETLANQCERQFGEETTFCTGLPSYAVFVWLLNYCTSVLPPPASLSTGDILLLIWMKLRLNLLYQDFSYRFNISVGHVSDILNNGLPALAKHLNFFIQWPEKEQILRNMPNVFLETHSNCHVVIDCTDVFIECPANLTARSATWSNYKHHNTLTFSCLFPLWCCYFCVQSLWWQNFR
;
A
#
# COMPACT_ATOMS: atom_id res chain seq x y z
N MET A 1 -19.87 21.00 -43.04
CA MET A 1 -20.55 19.68 -43.09
C MET A 1 -19.65 18.74 -42.28
N GLY A 2 -19.87 18.46 -41.00
CA GLY A 2 -21.07 17.90 -40.37
C GLY A 2 -20.87 16.39 -40.24
N TYR A 3 -20.51 15.89 -39.04
CA TYR A 3 -21.10 14.76 -38.31
C TYR A 3 -20.19 14.32 -37.14
N THR A 4 -20.71 14.51 -35.93
CA THR A 4 -20.24 13.93 -34.68
C THR A 4 -20.79 12.51 -34.53
N ALA A 5 -19.95 11.54 -34.16
CA ALA A 5 -20.39 10.21 -33.74
C ALA A 5 -19.87 9.91 -32.34
N SER A 6 -20.57 10.44 -31.33
CA SER A 6 -20.48 9.91 -29.98
C SER A 6 -21.07 8.48 -29.99
N HIS A 7 -20.24 7.46 -29.80
CA HIS A 7 -20.69 6.09 -29.58
C HIS A 7 -21.52 6.02 -28.28
N LYS A 8 -22.84 6.26 -28.40
CA LYS A 8 -23.81 5.96 -27.36
C LYS A 8 -23.99 4.45 -27.30
N LEU A 9 -23.57 3.84 -26.18
CA LEU A 9 -23.85 2.43 -25.86
C LEU A 9 -25.34 2.12 -26.10
N THR A 10 -25.60 1.04 -26.85
CA THR A 10 -26.96 0.55 -27.13
C THR A 10 -27.71 0.24 -25.82
N PRO A 11 -29.05 0.32 -25.78
CA PRO A 11 -29.84 0.01 -24.59
C PRO A 11 -29.55 -1.37 -24.00
N GLU A 12 -29.26 -2.35 -24.86
CA GLU A 12 -28.83 -3.69 -24.49
C GLU A 12 -27.44 -3.70 -23.81
N GLY A 13 -26.47 -2.96 -24.36
CA GLY A 13 -25.13 -2.82 -23.77
C GLY A 13 -25.14 -2.12 -22.41
N LYS A 14 -26.07 -1.18 -22.20
CA LYS A 14 -26.29 -0.55 -20.89
C LYS A 14 -26.87 -1.55 -19.89
N LYS A 15 -27.91 -2.32 -20.27
CA LYS A 15 -28.48 -3.38 -19.43
C LYS A 15 -27.44 -4.44 -19.04
N ALA A 16 -26.60 -4.87 -19.99
CA ALA A 16 -25.52 -5.83 -19.74
C ALA A 16 -24.47 -5.28 -18.77
N ARG A 17 -24.08 -4.00 -18.89
CA ARG A 17 -23.14 -3.35 -17.97
C ARG A 17 -23.72 -3.22 -16.56
N PHE A 18 -24.99 -2.80 -16.43
CA PHE A 18 -25.66 -2.74 -15.13
C PHE A 18 -25.81 -4.11 -14.48
N ALA A 19 -26.13 -5.16 -15.25
CA ALA A 19 -26.18 -6.53 -14.75
C ALA A 19 -24.81 -7.02 -14.25
N ARG A 20 -23.72 -6.67 -14.96
CA ARG A 20 -22.35 -7.05 -14.57
C ARG A 20 -21.89 -6.35 -13.30
N VAL A 21 -22.20 -5.07 -13.15
CA VAL A 21 -21.90 -4.28 -11.93
C VAL A 21 -22.72 -4.80 -10.75
N LYS A 22 -24.00 -5.11 -10.95
CA LYS A 22 -24.87 -5.69 -9.91
C LYS A 22 -24.39 -7.08 -9.47
N LYS A 23 -23.91 -7.90 -10.41
CA LYS A 23 -23.32 -9.21 -10.11
C LYS A 23 -22.02 -9.08 -9.30
N HIS A 24 -21.10 -8.19 -9.69
CA HIS A 24 -19.86 -7.95 -8.94
C HIS A 24 -20.10 -7.34 -7.55
N GLY A 25 -21.12 -6.48 -7.41
CA GLY A 25 -21.52 -5.93 -6.12
C GLY A 25 -22.07 -7.01 -5.18
N CYS A 26 -22.95 -7.90 -5.70
CA CYS A 26 -23.53 -8.99 -4.92
C CYS A 26 -22.46 -10.02 -4.49
N GLN A 27 -21.50 -10.32 -5.38
CA GLN A 27 -20.37 -11.20 -5.06
C GLN A 27 -19.44 -10.59 -4.00
N LYS A 28 -19.14 -9.29 -4.10
CA LYS A 28 -18.38 -8.57 -3.06
C LYS A 28 -19.09 -8.54 -1.70
N GLU A 29 -20.41 -8.40 -1.67
CA GLU A 29 -21.18 -8.45 -0.43
C GLU A 29 -21.20 -9.85 0.19
N GLU A 30 -21.24 -10.90 -0.63
CA GLU A 30 -21.15 -12.28 -0.18
C GLU A 30 -19.76 -12.62 0.37
N ASP A 31 -18.68 -12.21 -0.32
CA ASP A 31 -17.30 -12.37 0.14
C ASP A 31 -17.03 -11.61 1.46
N VAL A 32 -17.62 -10.41 1.63
CA VAL A 32 -17.52 -9.63 2.87
C VAL A 32 -18.34 -10.26 4.01
N ARG A 33 -19.50 -10.86 3.71
CA ARG A 33 -20.29 -11.61 4.70
C ARG A 33 -19.57 -12.87 5.15
N ASP A 34 -18.95 -13.62 4.24
CA ASP A 34 -18.18 -14.83 4.55
C ASP A 34 -16.89 -14.51 5.32
N ALA A 35 -16.22 -13.40 4.99
CA ALA A 35 -15.06 -12.92 5.75
C ALA A 35 -15.46 -12.48 7.17
N LYS A 36 -16.63 -11.85 7.33
CA LYS A 36 -17.16 -11.47 8.64
C LYS A 36 -17.61 -12.68 9.45
N GLN A 37 -18.25 -13.68 8.83
CA GLN A 37 -18.58 -14.94 9.50
C GLN A 37 -17.33 -15.73 9.93
N LYS A 38 -16.26 -15.72 9.14
CA LYS A 38 -14.96 -16.30 9.53
C LYS A 38 -14.29 -15.53 10.67
N ALA A 39 -14.40 -14.20 10.70
CA ALA A 39 -13.87 -13.37 11.77
C ALA A 39 -14.67 -13.54 13.08
N ASP A 40 -16.00 -13.67 12.98
CA ASP A 40 -16.89 -13.92 14.12
C ASP A 40 -16.71 -15.35 14.66
N ALA A 41 -16.45 -16.34 13.79
CA ALA A 41 -16.09 -17.71 14.19
C ALA A 41 -14.70 -17.81 14.85
N ALA A 42 -13.76 -16.94 14.47
CA ALA A 42 -12.46 -16.81 15.12
C ALA A 42 -12.51 -15.98 16.42
N SER A 43 -13.61 -15.25 16.64
CA SER A 43 -13.89 -14.43 17.83
C SER A 43 -14.83 -15.12 18.81
N ILE A 44 -15.18 -16.39 18.57
CA ILE A 44 -15.75 -17.24 19.62
C ILE A 44 -14.72 -17.21 20.76
N PRO A 45 -15.08 -16.75 21.97
CA PRO A 45 -14.18 -16.86 23.10
C PRO A 45 -13.74 -18.31 23.15
N LEU A 46 -12.43 -18.59 23.28
CA LEU A 46 -12.04 -19.81 23.93
C LEU A 46 -12.71 -19.75 25.31
N ASP A 47 -13.91 -20.30 25.40
CA ASP A 47 -14.48 -20.80 26.62
C ASP A 47 -13.52 -21.89 27.03
N LEU A 48 -12.46 -21.48 27.72
CA LEU A 48 -11.82 -22.33 28.70
C LEU A 48 -12.94 -22.64 29.68
N SER A 49 -13.65 -23.71 29.36
CA SER A 49 -14.54 -24.45 30.22
C SER A 49 -13.68 -24.91 31.38
N MET A 50 -13.47 -24.01 32.33
CA MET A 50 -13.01 -24.30 33.67
C MET A 50 -14.24 -24.79 34.46
N SER A 51 -14.90 -25.78 33.88
CA SER A 51 -16.03 -26.54 34.41
C SER A 51 -15.69 -28.02 34.40
N GLN A 52 -14.42 -28.36 34.69
CA GLN A 52 -14.00 -29.70 35.11
C GLN A 52 -12.87 -29.60 36.14
N LEU A 53 -13.17 -28.98 37.28
CA LEU A 53 -12.64 -29.41 38.56
C LEU A 53 -13.85 -29.45 39.49
N SER A 54 -14.57 -30.56 39.43
CA SER A 54 -15.41 -31.01 40.53
C SER A 54 -14.50 -31.21 41.74
N GLY A 55 -14.35 -30.16 42.55
CA GLY A 55 -14.10 -30.36 43.96
C GLY A 55 -15.34 -31.07 44.48
N ALA A 56 -15.22 -32.38 44.69
CA ALA A 56 -16.22 -33.12 45.43
C ALA A 56 -16.33 -32.43 46.80
N ASP A 57 -17.50 -31.90 47.09
CA ASP A 57 -17.91 -31.58 48.46
C ASP A 57 -17.84 -32.91 49.23
N MET A 58 -16.73 -33.12 49.93
CA MET A 58 -16.60 -34.18 50.91
C MET A 58 -16.88 -33.55 52.26
N GLU A 59 -18.15 -33.63 52.68
CA GLU A 59 -18.51 -33.49 54.08
C GLU A 59 -17.77 -34.58 54.85
N CYS A 60 -16.69 -34.20 55.54
CA CYS A 60 -16.12 -35.00 56.61
C CYS A 60 -16.63 -34.41 57.93
N GLU A 61 -17.70 -35.02 58.46
CA GLU A 61 -17.90 -35.05 59.91
C GLU A 61 -16.74 -35.83 60.54
N GLY A 62 -16.12 -35.29 61.58
CA GLY A 62 -15.12 -36.00 62.38
C GLY A 62 -14.08 -35.11 63.05
N ASP A 63 -14.45 -34.62 64.24
CA ASP A 63 -13.67 -34.50 65.48
C ASP A 63 -12.24 -33.89 65.54
N GLU A 64 -12.19 -32.84 66.35
CA GLU A 64 -11.18 -32.42 67.36
C GLU A 64 -9.66 -32.49 67.05
N ASP A 65 -9.06 -31.29 67.21
CA ASP A 65 -7.72 -31.02 67.75
C ASP A 65 -6.46 -31.43 66.97
N ALA A 66 -5.97 -30.48 66.15
CA ALA A 66 -4.53 -30.21 66.01
C ALA A 66 -4.29 -28.78 65.51
N SER A 67 -3.76 -27.91 66.38
CA SER A 67 -3.26 -26.59 65.99
C SER A 67 -2.00 -26.75 65.12
N CYS A 68 -2.11 -26.44 63.82
CA CYS A 68 -0.97 -26.33 62.91
C CYS A 68 -0.70 -24.85 62.59
N PRO A 69 0.49 -24.31 62.89
CA PRO A 69 0.86 -22.93 62.58
C PRO A 69 1.37 -22.82 61.13
N ASP A 70 0.48 -22.99 60.15
CA ASP A 70 0.83 -22.86 58.71
C ASP A 70 -0.26 -22.20 57.84
N THR A 71 -1.34 -21.71 58.46
CA THR A 71 -2.46 -21.04 57.76
C THR A 71 -2.09 -19.66 57.18
N ASP A 72 -1.07 -18.98 57.70
CA ASP A 72 -0.70 -17.61 57.28
C ASP A 72 -0.06 -17.54 55.89
N ILE A 73 0.69 -18.57 55.48
CA ILE A 73 1.40 -18.57 54.18
C ILE A 73 0.44 -18.89 53.03
N HIS A 74 -0.50 -19.81 53.25
CA HIS A 74 -1.48 -20.21 52.24
C HIS A 74 -2.51 -19.09 51.96
N ASP A 75 -2.98 -18.40 53.00
CA ASP A 75 -3.86 -17.23 52.86
C ASP A 75 -3.16 -16.05 52.16
N GLY A 76 -1.88 -15.84 52.44
CA GLY A 76 -1.05 -14.87 51.71
C GLY A 76 -0.95 -15.18 50.22
N CYS A 77 -0.74 -16.45 49.87
CA CYS A 77 -0.66 -16.92 48.49
C CYS A 77 -2.01 -16.78 47.76
N ILE A 78 -3.11 -17.16 48.40
CA ILE A 78 -4.48 -17.00 47.86
C ILE A 78 -4.79 -15.53 47.61
N SER A 79 -4.50 -14.66 48.59
CA SER A 79 -4.71 -13.22 48.48
C SER A 79 -3.91 -12.61 47.32
N GLN A 80 -2.66 -13.05 47.13
CA GLN A 80 -1.82 -12.59 46.04
C GLN A 80 -2.29 -13.10 44.67
N VAL A 81 -2.72 -14.36 44.55
CA VAL A 81 -3.34 -14.90 43.33
C VAL A 81 -4.64 -14.16 43.00
N ALA A 82 -5.47 -13.85 43.99
CA ALA A 82 -6.70 -13.07 43.81
C ALA A 82 -6.41 -11.65 43.33
N LYS A 83 -5.38 -10.99 43.90
CA LYS A 83 -4.91 -9.66 43.46
C LYS A 83 -4.42 -9.70 42.01
N LEU A 84 -3.56 -10.66 41.67
CA LEU A 84 -3.02 -10.83 40.31
C LEU A 84 -4.13 -11.15 39.29
N ARG A 85 -5.16 -11.92 39.67
CA ARG A 85 -6.33 -12.17 38.82
C ARG A 85 -7.14 -10.90 38.57
N LYS A 86 -7.28 -10.04 39.58
CA LYS A 86 -7.96 -8.74 39.46
C LYS A 86 -7.19 -7.79 38.54
N GLU A 87 -5.87 -7.70 38.72
CA GLU A 87 -4.98 -6.90 37.87
C GLU A 87 -5.01 -7.39 36.42
N ASN A 88 -4.89 -8.70 36.18
CA ASN A 88 -5.00 -9.27 34.83
C ASN A 88 -6.36 -8.96 34.18
N LYS A 89 -7.46 -9.06 34.94
CA LYS A 89 -8.79 -8.71 34.42
C LYS A 89 -8.87 -7.23 34.03
N GLN A 90 -8.28 -6.34 34.82
CA GLN A 90 -8.21 -4.91 34.52
C GLN A 90 -7.36 -4.64 33.28
N THR A 91 -6.17 -5.25 33.18
CA THR A 91 -5.28 -5.12 32.02
C THR A 91 -5.95 -5.59 30.73
N VAL A 92 -6.61 -6.75 30.74
CA VAL A 92 -7.35 -7.27 29.57
C VAL A 92 -8.47 -6.31 29.16
N THR A 93 -9.18 -5.73 30.13
CA THR A 93 -10.26 -4.77 29.85
C THR A 93 -9.73 -3.49 29.20
N GLU A 94 -8.63 -2.94 29.73
CA GLU A 94 -7.99 -1.75 29.15
C GLU A 94 -7.42 -2.04 27.75
N LEU A 95 -6.84 -3.21 27.53
CA LEU A 95 -6.31 -3.60 26.23
C LEU A 95 -7.41 -3.66 25.17
N GLY A 96 -8.58 -4.22 25.51
CA GLY A 96 -9.75 -4.21 24.63
C GLY A 96 -10.37 -2.81 24.44
N ARG A 97 -10.19 -1.88 25.38
CA ARG A 97 -10.58 -0.47 25.21
C ARG A 97 -9.64 0.24 24.23
N LEU A 98 -8.34 0.12 24.43
CA LEU A 98 -7.31 0.72 23.58
C LEU A 98 -7.36 0.19 22.14
N GLN A 99 -7.64 -1.10 21.95
CA GLN A 99 -7.82 -1.68 20.62
C GLN A 99 -8.98 -1.03 19.86
N ARG A 100 -10.15 -0.87 20.50
CA ARG A 100 -11.31 -0.19 19.89
C ARG A 100 -11.04 1.28 19.60
N GLU A 101 -10.32 1.96 20.49
CA GLU A 101 -9.92 3.36 20.29
C GLU A 101 -8.98 3.50 19.09
N ASN A 102 -7.96 2.63 18.99
CA ASN A 102 -7.03 2.58 17.87
C ASN A 102 -7.74 2.28 16.54
N GLU A 103 -8.67 1.31 16.51
CA GLU A 103 -9.47 1.03 15.31
C GLU A 103 -10.33 2.24 14.90
N THR A 104 -10.91 2.94 15.87
CA THR A 104 -11.72 4.13 15.61
C THR A 104 -10.86 5.25 15.02
N LEU A 105 -9.69 5.51 15.60
CA LEU A 105 -8.76 6.52 15.10
C LEU A 105 -8.22 6.15 13.71
N ALA A 106 -7.86 4.89 13.47
CA ALA A 106 -7.42 4.43 12.16
C ALA A 106 -8.49 4.67 11.09
N ASN A 107 -9.76 4.33 11.40
CA ASN A 107 -10.88 4.58 10.49
C ASN A 107 -11.13 6.07 10.25
N GLN A 108 -10.93 6.92 11.26
CA GLN A 108 -11.05 8.37 11.11
C GLN A 108 -9.95 8.93 10.21
N CYS A 109 -8.69 8.56 10.46
CA CYS A 109 -7.57 8.97 9.62
C CYS A 109 -7.73 8.52 8.17
N GLU A 110 -8.20 7.28 7.94
CA GLU A 110 -8.40 6.77 6.59
C GLU A 110 -9.51 7.51 5.83
N ARG A 111 -10.60 7.86 6.52
CA ARG A 111 -11.66 8.70 5.92
C ARG A 111 -11.20 10.10 5.61
N GLN A 112 -10.32 10.65 6.44
CA GLN A 112 -9.87 12.03 6.31
C GLN A 112 -8.76 12.18 5.26
N PHE A 113 -7.83 11.23 5.18
CA PHE A 113 -6.61 11.37 4.38
C PHE A 113 -6.42 10.27 3.33
N GLY A 114 -7.27 9.24 3.27
CA GLY A 114 -7.05 8.08 2.39
C GLY A 114 -7.02 8.44 0.90
N GLU A 115 -8.04 9.15 0.41
CA GLU A 115 -8.12 9.54 -1.00
C GLU A 115 -7.00 10.51 -1.39
N GLU A 116 -6.76 11.53 -0.57
CA GLU A 116 -5.69 12.51 -0.79
C GLU A 116 -4.30 11.87 -0.76
N THR A 117 -4.05 10.94 0.18
CA THR A 117 -2.78 10.21 0.27
C THR A 117 -2.57 9.37 -0.99
N THR A 118 -3.59 8.64 -1.43
CA THR A 118 -3.51 7.81 -2.64
C THR A 118 -3.24 8.66 -3.87
N PHE A 119 -3.92 9.80 -3.99
CA PHE A 119 -3.70 10.74 -5.08
C PHE A 119 -2.27 11.32 -5.06
N CYS A 120 -1.82 11.82 -3.90
CA CYS A 120 -0.56 12.52 -3.77
C CYS A 120 0.66 11.59 -3.87
N THR A 121 0.59 10.41 -3.24
CA THR A 121 1.75 9.53 -3.07
C THR A 121 1.69 8.26 -3.92
N GLY A 122 0.48 7.86 -4.35
CA GLY A 122 0.25 6.55 -4.97
C GLY A 122 0.23 5.38 -3.98
N LEU A 123 0.40 5.64 -2.68
CA LEU A 123 0.31 4.61 -1.64
C LEU A 123 -1.16 4.26 -1.36
N PRO A 124 -1.46 3.00 -0.99
CA PRO A 124 -2.84 2.52 -0.89
C PRO A 124 -3.62 3.09 0.30
N SER A 125 -2.94 3.60 1.33
CA SER A 125 -3.57 4.16 2.53
C SER A 125 -2.61 5.10 3.27
N TYR A 126 -3.17 5.92 4.17
CA TYR A 126 -2.37 6.79 5.04
C TYR A 126 -1.51 5.97 6.02
N ALA A 127 -2.00 4.81 6.47
CA ALA A 127 -1.24 3.91 7.32
C ALA A 127 0.08 3.43 6.66
N VAL A 128 0.06 3.13 5.36
CA VAL A 128 1.28 2.75 4.62
C VAL A 128 2.24 3.93 4.51
N PHE A 129 1.73 5.15 4.31
CA PHE A 129 2.56 6.35 4.34
C PHE A 129 3.26 6.54 5.69
N VAL A 130 2.54 6.40 6.81
CA VAL A 130 3.11 6.52 8.17
C VAL A 130 4.12 5.41 8.45
N TRP A 131 3.83 4.18 8.04
CA TRP A 131 4.79 3.06 8.16
C TRP A 131 6.08 3.36 7.42
N LEU A 132 5.97 3.85 6.18
CA LEU A 132 7.11 4.20 5.34
C LEU A 132 7.87 5.40 5.89
N LEU A 133 7.17 6.36 6.48
CA LEU A 133 7.78 7.48 7.20
C LEU A 133 8.67 6.96 8.32
N ASN A 134 8.12 6.14 9.22
CA ASN A 134 8.89 5.58 10.32
C ASN A 134 10.10 4.77 9.85
N TYR A 135 9.94 4.04 8.74
CA TYR A 135 11.03 3.26 8.13
C TYR A 135 12.14 4.16 7.56
N CYS A 136 11.78 5.27 6.89
CA CYS A 136 12.73 6.14 6.20
C CYS A 136 13.26 7.30 7.07
N THR A 137 12.73 7.53 8.27
CA THR A 137 13.05 8.69 9.13
C THR A 137 14.56 8.89 9.33
N SER A 138 15.34 7.82 9.47
CA SER A 138 16.79 7.91 9.70
C SER A 138 17.60 8.32 8.46
N VAL A 139 17.01 8.28 7.27
CA VAL A 139 17.67 8.52 5.98
C VAL A 139 17.26 9.84 5.36
N LEU A 140 16.10 10.37 5.75
CA LEU A 140 15.60 11.64 5.25
C LEU A 140 16.50 12.80 5.70
N PRO A 141 16.60 13.88 4.89
CA PRO A 141 17.29 15.10 5.29
C PRO A 141 16.75 15.59 6.65
N PRO A 142 17.63 16.12 7.52
CA PRO A 142 17.21 16.57 8.84
C PRO A 142 16.13 17.65 8.69
N PRO A 143 15.09 17.64 9.55
CA PRO A 143 14.03 18.62 9.49
C PRO A 143 14.60 20.00 9.84
N ALA A 144 14.72 20.86 8.83
CA ALA A 144 15.09 22.26 9.02
C ALA A 144 13.81 23.09 9.20
N SER A 145 13.17 23.47 8.09
CA SER A 145 11.91 24.24 8.09
C SER A 145 10.67 23.38 7.87
N LEU A 146 10.82 22.08 7.61
CA LEU A 146 9.74 21.14 7.31
C LEU A 146 9.85 19.92 8.22
N SER A 147 8.70 19.32 8.54
CA SER A 147 8.69 18.06 9.26
C SER A 147 9.22 16.93 8.38
N THR A 148 9.73 15.86 9.00
CA THR A 148 10.16 14.66 8.27
C THR A 148 9.04 14.08 7.41
N GLY A 149 7.79 14.16 7.88
CA GLY A 149 6.60 13.75 7.13
C GLY A 149 6.39 14.60 5.88
N ASP A 150 6.52 15.92 5.97
CA ASP A 150 6.39 16.83 4.83
C ASP A 150 7.48 16.60 3.79
N ILE A 151 8.72 16.36 4.24
CA ILE A 151 9.85 16.06 3.35
C ILE A 151 9.57 14.76 2.57
N LEU A 152 9.12 13.72 3.27
CA LEU A 152 8.76 12.47 2.62
C LEU A 152 7.59 12.68 1.63
N LEU A 153 6.52 13.34 2.06
CA LEU A 153 5.36 13.65 1.23
C LEU A 153 5.76 14.39 -0.04
N LEU A 154 6.61 15.42 0.07
CA LEU A 154 7.13 16.19 -1.06
C LEU A 154 7.82 15.28 -2.08
N ILE A 155 8.70 14.39 -1.62
CA ILE A 155 9.42 13.44 -2.48
C ILE A 155 8.45 12.49 -3.18
N TRP A 156 7.49 11.89 -2.47
CA TRP A 156 6.51 10.99 -3.08
C TRP A 156 5.60 11.70 -4.07
N MET A 157 5.19 12.93 -3.77
CA MET A 157 4.43 13.76 -4.71
C MET A 157 5.21 14.08 -5.97
N LYS A 158 6.53 14.31 -5.85
CA LYS A 158 7.38 14.52 -7.02
C LYS A 158 7.45 13.27 -7.88
N LEU A 159 7.58 12.09 -7.27
CA LEU A 159 7.63 10.81 -8.00
C LEU A 159 6.29 10.45 -8.65
N ARG A 160 5.17 10.69 -7.96
CA ARG A 160 3.84 10.27 -8.41
C ARG A 160 3.18 11.24 -9.40
N LEU A 161 3.29 12.54 -9.13
CA LEU A 161 2.59 13.59 -9.86
C LEU A 161 3.52 14.43 -10.75
N ASN A 162 4.84 14.33 -10.55
CA ASN A 162 5.86 15.11 -11.26
C ASN A 162 5.58 16.64 -11.26
N LEU A 163 5.13 17.17 -10.12
CA LEU A 163 4.83 18.60 -9.99
C LEU A 163 6.08 19.49 -10.17
N LEU A 164 5.84 20.76 -10.51
CA LEU A 164 6.89 21.76 -10.65
C LEU A 164 7.42 22.18 -9.28
N TYR A 165 8.66 22.66 -9.23
CA TYR A 165 9.26 23.11 -7.96
C TYR A 165 8.52 24.34 -7.40
N GLN A 166 7.95 25.16 -8.28
CA GLN A 166 7.07 26.27 -7.89
C GLN A 166 5.84 25.78 -7.11
N ASP A 167 5.18 24.70 -7.54
CA ASP A 167 4.00 24.18 -6.84
C ASP A 167 4.35 23.73 -5.42
N PHE A 168 5.50 23.09 -5.26
CA PHE A 168 6.01 22.71 -3.94
C PHE A 168 6.31 23.92 -3.06
N SER A 169 6.88 24.98 -3.65
CA SER A 169 7.16 26.22 -2.92
C SER A 169 5.89 26.83 -2.32
N TYR A 170 4.79 26.82 -3.07
CA TYR A 170 3.50 27.34 -2.60
C TYR A 170 2.83 26.43 -1.58
N ARG A 171 2.83 25.11 -1.80
CA ARG A 171 2.14 24.15 -0.93
C ARG A 171 2.82 23.96 0.43
N PHE A 172 4.15 23.95 0.44
CA PHE A 172 4.95 23.74 1.65
C PHE A 172 5.50 25.04 2.24
N ASN A 173 5.21 26.19 1.60
CA ASN A 173 5.67 27.52 2.02
C ASN A 173 7.20 27.58 2.23
N ILE A 174 7.96 27.02 1.29
CA ILE A 174 9.42 27.01 1.28
C ILE A 174 9.96 27.59 -0.04
N SER A 175 11.22 28.00 -0.07
CA SER A 175 11.82 28.49 -1.31
C SER A 175 12.01 27.37 -2.35
N VAL A 176 11.98 27.72 -3.63
CA VAL A 176 12.26 26.78 -4.74
C VAL A 176 13.65 26.14 -4.59
N GLY A 177 14.63 26.90 -4.08
CA GLY A 177 15.96 26.38 -3.75
C GLY A 177 15.89 25.26 -2.70
N HIS A 178 15.11 25.47 -1.63
CA HIS A 178 14.96 24.45 -0.59
C HIS A 178 14.25 23.19 -1.11
N VAL A 179 13.25 23.33 -1.99
CA VAL A 179 12.62 22.18 -2.69
C VAL A 179 13.67 21.39 -3.47
N SER A 180 14.52 22.09 -4.22
CA SER A 180 15.60 21.49 -5.00
C SER A 180 16.59 20.75 -4.09
N ASP A 181 16.98 21.34 -2.97
CA ASP A 181 17.90 20.72 -2.00
C ASP A 181 17.29 19.45 -1.39
N ILE A 182 16.01 19.50 -1.01
CA ILE A 182 15.29 18.32 -0.48
C ILE A 182 15.28 17.19 -1.50
N LEU A 183 14.94 17.48 -2.77
CA LEU A 183 14.88 16.46 -3.82
C LEU A 183 16.26 15.90 -4.16
N ASN A 184 17.28 16.76 -4.31
CA ASN A 184 18.62 16.32 -4.68
C ASN A 184 19.34 15.54 -3.58
N ASN A 185 19.06 15.83 -2.30
CA ASN A 185 19.68 15.11 -1.19
C ASN A 185 18.83 13.92 -0.73
N GLY A 186 17.51 14.11 -0.63
CA GLY A 186 16.58 13.11 -0.13
C GLY A 186 16.36 11.96 -1.12
N LEU A 187 16.14 12.25 -2.40
CA LEU A 187 15.79 11.21 -3.37
C LEU A 187 16.89 10.15 -3.54
N PRO A 188 18.20 10.49 -3.68
CA PRO A 188 19.24 9.48 -3.74
C PRO A 188 19.39 8.67 -2.44
N ALA A 189 19.21 9.31 -1.29
CA ALA A 189 19.29 8.65 0.01
C ALA A 189 18.15 7.62 0.18
N LEU A 190 16.91 8.00 -0.15
CA LEU A 190 15.79 7.06 -0.20
C LEU A 190 16.01 5.95 -1.22
N ALA A 191 16.46 6.25 -2.44
CA ALA A 191 16.68 5.26 -3.48
C ALA A 191 17.67 4.17 -3.03
N LYS A 192 18.73 4.56 -2.31
CA LYS A 192 19.68 3.62 -1.72
C LYS A 192 19.04 2.76 -0.62
N HIS A 193 18.22 3.36 0.24
CA HIS A 193 17.59 2.67 1.36
C HIS A 193 16.43 1.74 0.93
N LEU A 194 15.72 2.12 -0.12
CA LEU A 194 14.58 1.41 -0.69
C LEU A 194 14.97 0.57 -1.91
N ASN A 195 16.26 0.25 -2.09
CA ASN A 195 16.74 -0.49 -3.26
C ASN A 195 16.05 -1.85 -3.44
N PHE A 196 15.61 -2.48 -2.34
CA PHE A 196 14.94 -3.77 -2.32
C PHE A 196 13.53 -3.73 -2.93
N PHE A 197 12.91 -2.55 -3.06
CA PHE A 197 11.62 -2.40 -3.76
C PHE A 197 11.74 -2.64 -5.26
N ILE A 198 12.93 -2.44 -5.84
CA ILE A 198 13.19 -2.67 -7.26
C ILE A 198 14.11 -3.88 -7.39
N GLN A 199 13.51 -5.05 -7.56
CA GLN A 199 14.26 -6.26 -7.85
C GLN A 199 14.65 -6.28 -9.33
N TRP A 200 15.92 -6.01 -9.60
CA TRP A 200 16.49 -6.17 -10.92
C TRP A 200 16.82 -7.65 -11.17
N PRO A 201 16.43 -8.23 -12.32
CA PRO A 201 16.80 -9.61 -12.65
C PRO A 201 18.32 -9.73 -12.85
N GLU A 202 18.86 -10.88 -12.49
CA GLU A 202 20.29 -11.16 -12.67
C GLU A 202 20.67 -11.20 -14.15
N LYS A 203 21.93 -10.89 -14.45
CA LYS A 203 22.43 -10.86 -15.84
C LYS A 203 22.19 -12.19 -16.54
N GLU A 204 22.42 -13.30 -15.85
CA GLU A 204 22.27 -14.65 -16.35
C GLU A 204 20.80 -14.96 -16.66
N GLN A 205 19.87 -14.47 -15.83
CA GLN A 205 18.44 -14.62 -16.07
C GLN A 205 17.99 -13.83 -17.30
N ILE A 206 18.54 -12.63 -17.50
CA ILE A 206 18.26 -11.81 -18.68
C ILE A 206 18.81 -12.51 -19.93
N LEU A 207 20.06 -12.94 -19.92
CA LEU A 207 20.71 -13.57 -21.08
C LEU A 207 20.03 -14.87 -21.50
N ARG A 208 19.60 -15.71 -20.55
CA ARG A 208 18.86 -16.95 -20.85
C ARG A 208 17.53 -16.69 -21.58
N ASN A 209 16.91 -15.54 -21.35
CA ASN A 209 15.62 -15.17 -21.93
C ASN A 209 15.74 -14.12 -23.05
N MET A 210 16.96 -13.71 -23.41
CA MET A 210 17.18 -12.71 -24.44
C MET A 210 16.99 -13.33 -25.84
N PRO A 211 16.24 -12.69 -26.76
CA PRO A 211 16.16 -13.17 -28.14
C PRO A 211 17.54 -13.19 -28.81
N ASN A 212 17.81 -14.21 -29.63
CA ASN A 212 19.12 -14.37 -30.31
C ASN A 212 19.54 -13.12 -31.11
N VAL A 213 18.59 -12.44 -31.76
CA VAL A 213 18.85 -11.19 -32.50
C VAL A 213 19.44 -10.09 -31.59
N PHE A 214 19.01 -10.03 -30.33
CA PHE A 214 19.55 -9.11 -29.33
C PHE A 214 20.86 -9.63 -28.74
N LEU A 215 21.07 -10.93 -28.62
CA LEU A 215 22.35 -11.49 -28.17
C LEU A 215 23.51 -11.16 -29.13
N GLU A 216 23.24 -11.19 -30.44
CA GLU A 216 24.25 -10.91 -31.46
C GLU A 216 24.68 -9.44 -31.50
N THR A 217 23.75 -8.52 -31.21
CA THR A 217 23.96 -7.07 -31.41
C THR A 217 24.02 -6.27 -30.11
N HIS A 218 23.37 -6.75 -29.06
CA HIS A 218 23.09 -6.02 -27.81
C HIS A 218 23.19 -6.95 -26.58
N SER A 219 24.20 -7.83 -26.52
CA SER A 219 24.41 -8.78 -25.42
C SER A 219 24.58 -8.15 -24.03
N ASN A 220 24.91 -6.86 -23.95
CA ASN A 220 24.98 -6.10 -22.70
C ASN A 220 23.71 -5.29 -22.39
N CYS A 221 22.62 -5.48 -23.14
CA CYS A 221 21.35 -4.80 -22.88
C CYS A 221 20.58 -5.50 -21.75
N HIS A 222 20.31 -4.79 -20.65
CA HIS A 222 19.55 -5.33 -19.52
C HIS A 222 18.07 -4.92 -19.52
N VAL A 223 17.76 -3.76 -20.10
CA VAL A 223 16.42 -3.17 -20.12
C VAL A 223 16.26 -2.41 -21.42
N VAL A 224 15.10 -2.56 -22.07
CA VAL A 224 14.69 -1.70 -23.17
C VAL A 224 13.62 -0.78 -22.63
N ILE A 225 13.91 0.52 -22.64
CA ILE A 225 12.94 1.55 -22.30
C ILE A 225 12.32 1.99 -23.60
N ASP A 226 11.05 1.65 -23.79
CA ASP A 226 10.32 2.08 -24.97
C ASP A 226 9.54 3.36 -24.66
N CYS A 227 9.53 4.29 -25.60
CA CYS A 227 8.79 5.52 -25.48
C CYS A 227 7.66 5.53 -26.49
N THR A 228 6.44 5.75 -26.01
CA THR A 228 5.28 5.94 -26.89
C THR A 228 5.17 7.41 -27.27
N ASP A 229 5.29 7.70 -28.56
CA ASP A 229 4.99 9.02 -29.10
C ASP A 229 3.50 9.17 -29.39
N VAL A 230 2.88 10.20 -28.82
CA VAL A 230 1.50 10.59 -29.11
C VAL A 230 1.51 11.80 -30.04
N PHE A 231 0.80 11.72 -31.15
CA PHE A 231 0.62 12.84 -32.07
C PHE A 231 -0.15 13.97 -31.41
N ILE A 232 0.35 15.20 -31.59
CA ILE A 232 -0.32 16.42 -31.14
C ILE A 232 -0.58 17.36 -32.30
N GLU A 233 -1.59 18.21 -32.16
CA GLU A 233 -1.79 19.31 -33.09
C GLU A 233 -0.57 20.24 -33.09
N CYS A 234 -0.30 20.83 -34.26
CA CYS A 234 0.84 21.70 -34.46
C CYS A 234 0.76 22.92 -33.52
N PRO A 235 1.67 23.08 -32.54
CA PRO A 235 1.59 24.19 -31.61
C PRO A 235 1.67 25.53 -32.36
N ALA A 236 0.86 26.51 -31.97
CA ALA A 236 0.92 27.85 -32.54
C ALA A 236 2.26 28.55 -32.21
N ASN A 237 2.79 28.28 -31.01
CA ASN A 237 4.08 28.78 -30.57
C ASN A 237 5.22 28.05 -31.30
N LEU A 238 6.08 28.81 -31.99
CA LEU A 238 7.19 28.28 -32.79
C LEU A 238 8.23 27.50 -31.96
N THR A 239 8.49 27.93 -30.73
CA THR A 239 9.41 27.25 -29.80
C THR A 239 8.83 25.92 -29.32
N ALA A 240 7.54 25.87 -29.00
CA ALA A 240 6.88 24.62 -28.64
C ALA A 240 6.79 23.66 -29.83
N ARG A 241 6.56 24.20 -31.05
CA ARG A 241 6.54 23.45 -32.30
C ARG A 241 7.91 22.85 -32.61
N SER A 242 9.00 23.61 -32.49
CA SER A 242 10.34 23.04 -32.70
C SER A 242 10.68 21.98 -31.65
N ALA A 243 10.28 22.19 -30.39
CA ALA A 243 10.55 21.25 -29.30
C ALA A 243 9.77 19.94 -29.39
N THR A 244 8.56 19.96 -29.97
CA THR A 244 7.69 18.79 -30.10
C THR A 244 7.81 18.11 -31.46
N TRP A 245 8.60 18.64 -32.38
CA TRP A 245 8.77 18.06 -33.71
C TRP A 245 9.55 16.74 -33.66
N SER A 246 8.90 15.64 -34.03
CA SER A 246 9.56 14.35 -34.24
C SER A 246 9.93 14.20 -35.70
N ASN A 247 11.24 14.19 -35.95
CA ASN A 247 11.76 13.89 -37.29
C ASN A 247 11.40 12.49 -37.76
N TYR A 248 11.31 11.52 -36.84
CA TYR A 248 10.93 10.14 -37.16
C TYR A 248 9.48 10.04 -37.64
N LYS A 249 8.57 10.79 -37.01
CA LYS A 249 7.14 10.77 -37.33
C LYS A 249 6.71 11.85 -38.33
N HIS A 250 7.62 12.75 -38.69
CA HIS A 250 7.35 13.95 -39.49
C HIS A 250 6.14 14.76 -38.97
N HIS A 251 5.97 14.79 -37.64
CA HIS A 251 4.86 15.49 -37.00
C HIS A 251 5.24 15.91 -35.58
N ASN A 252 4.45 16.81 -34.99
CA ASN A 252 4.63 17.16 -33.59
C ASN A 252 4.10 16.02 -32.71
N THR A 253 4.91 15.53 -31.78
CA THR A 253 4.58 14.45 -30.87
C THR A 253 5.00 14.77 -29.44
N LEU A 254 4.30 14.20 -28.48
CA LEU A 254 4.73 14.12 -27.09
C LEU A 254 5.18 12.70 -26.77
N THR A 255 6.40 12.58 -26.26
CA THR A 255 7.03 11.30 -25.95
C THR A 255 6.75 10.91 -24.50
N PHE A 256 6.18 9.72 -24.28
CA PHE A 256 5.94 9.13 -22.97
C PHE A 256 6.81 7.89 -22.80
N SER A 257 7.72 7.87 -21.82
CA SER A 257 8.55 6.69 -21.54
C SER A 257 7.79 5.66 -20.70
N CYS A 258 7.75 4.41 -21.16
CA CYS A 258 7.27 3.25 -20.41
C CYS A 258 8.44 2.27 -20.19
N LEU A 259 8.69 1.93 -18.93
CA LEU A 259 9.68 0.91 -18.57
C LEU A 259 9.10 -0.48 -18.83
N PHE A 260 9.63 -1.19 -19.83
CA PHE A 260 9.34 -2.60 -20.06
C PHE A 260 10.53 -3.44 -19.58
N PRO A 261 10.42 -4.17 -18.44
CA PRO A 261 11.42 -5.18 -18.14
C PRO A 261 11.40 -6.21 -19.28
N LEU A 262 12.58 -6.56 -19.82
CA LEU A 262 12.74 -7.42 -21.02
C LEU A 262 11.96 -8.75 -20.94
N TRP A 263 11.58 -9.20 -19.75
CA TRP A 263 10.72 -10.36 -19.54
C TRP A 263 9.29 -10.20 -20.09
N CYS A 264 8.75 -8.97 -20.12
CA CYS A 264 7.43 -8.67 -20.69
C CYS A 264 7.40 -8.74 -22.23
N CYS A 265 8.53 -8.59 -22.93
CA CYS A 265 8.56 -8.65 -24.39
C CYS A 265 8.21 -10.05 -24.91
N TYR A 266 8.61 -11.12 -24.23
CA TYR A 266 8.22 -12.48 -24.64
C TYR A 266 6.75 -12.77 -24.35
N PHE A 267 6.23 -12.37 -23.18
CA PHE A 267 4.83 -12.65 -22.82
C PHE A 267 3.83 -11.84 -23.65
N CYS A 268 4.18 -10.60 -24.02
CA CYS A 268 3.32 -9.74 -24.83
C CYS A 268 3.34 -10.12 -26.32
N VAL A 269 4.49 -10.53 -26.87
CA VAL A 269 4.57 -11.02 -28.26
C VAL A 269 3.83 -12.35 -28.41
N GLN A 270 3.90 -13.27 -27.44
CA GLN A 270 3.10 -14.50 -27.49
C GLN A 270 1.59 -14.25 -27.29
N SER A 271 1.20 -13.27 -26.47
CA SER A 271 -0.22 -12.97 -26.23
C SER A 271 -0.88 -12.19 -27.37
N LEU A 272 -0.15 -11.31 -28.07
CA LEU A 272 -0.67 -10.59 -29.25
C LEU A 272 -0.64 -11.42 -30.54
N TRP A 273 0.29 -12.37 -30.68
CA TRP A 273 0.28 -13.29 -31.83
C TRP A 273 -0.81 -14.36 -31.75
N TRP A 274 -1.26 -14.74 -30.55
CA TRP A 274 -2.32 -15.75 -30.38
C TRP A 274 -3.76 -15.21 -30.48
N GLN A 275 -3.96 -13.90 -30.41
CA GLN A 275 -5.32 -13.29 -30.52
C GLN A 275 -5.72 -12.90 -31.95
N ASN A 276 -4.87 -13.13 -32.96
CA ASN A 276 -5.20 -12.89 -34.38
C ASN A 276 -5.40 -14.18 -35.20
N PHE A 277 -5.50 -15.34 -34.55
CA PHE A 277 -5.90 -16.59 -35.20
C PHE A 277 -6.92 -17.37 -34.35
N ARG A 278 -8.13 -16.81 -34.25
CA ARG A 278 -9.41 -17.54 -34.31
C ARG A 278 -10.58 -16.57 -34.42
#